data_AF-A0A3P8C976-F1
#
_entry.id   AF-A0A3P8C976-F1
#
_cell.length_a   1.000
_cell.length_b   1.000
_cell.length_c   1.000
_cell.angle_alpha   90.00
_cell.angle_beta   90.00
_cell.angle_gamma   90.00
#
_symmetry.space_group_name_H-M   'P 1'
#
loop_
_entity.id
_entity.type
_entity.pdbx_description
1 polymer ?
#
loop_
_entity_poly.entity_id
_entity_poly.type
_entity_poly.pdbx_seq_one_letter_code
_entity_poly.pdbx_strand_id
1 'polypeptide(L)'
;MTQSSTSLSCLILKMDTDLYDEFGNYIGPDLLSDEEVEDDVNSVEDEGTEEEDMAQDAVNHIGTNDVQEESLAVILHEDKKYYPSALEVYGPEVETLVQEEDAQPLTQPLIEPVRRKKFAYTEASIPTTTYDPEFLADLMDCPELIRNVVLCGHLHHGKVCPKFFLN
;
A
#
# COMPACT_ATOMS: atom_id res chain seq x y z
N MET A 1 26.37 1.24 -48.88
CA MET A 1 26.85 0.58 -47.64
C MET A 1 25.71 0.67 -46.62
N THR A 2 24.58 -0.03 -46.80
CA THR A 2 24.28 -1.41 -46.37
C THR A 2 24.55 -1.69 -44.89
N GLN A 3 23.47 -1.59 -44.09
CA GLN A 3 23.14 -2.31 -42.83
C GLN A 3 24.13 -2.14 -41.65
N SER A 4 23.76 -2.15 -40.37
CA SER A 4 22.66 -2.82 -39.68
C SER A 4 22.32 -2.10 -38.37
N SER A 5 21.03 -2.01 -38.09
CA SER A 5 20.48 -1.70 -36.76
C SER A 5 20.78 -2.88 -35.84
N THR A 6 21.49 -2.65 -34.74
CA THR A 6 21.71 -3.67 -33.69
C THR A 6 20.75 -3.40 -32.55
N SER A 7 19.62 -4.09 -32.60
CA SER A 7 18.64 -4.23 -31.52
C SER A 7 19.29 -4.99 -30.35
N LEU A 8 19.37 -4.36 -29.18
CA LEU A 8 19.73 -5.01 -27.93
C LEU A 8 18.64 -6.03 -27.58
N SER A 9 18.92 -7.30 -27.83
CA SER A 9 18.09 -8.43 -27.41
C SER A 9 18.19 -8.61 -25.90
N CYS A 10 17.15 -8.22 -25.19
CA CYS A 10 16.88 -8.63 -23.82
C CYS A 10 16.74 -10.16 -23.80
N LEU A 11 17.70 -10.87 -23.20
CA LEU A 11 17.56 -12.29 -22.87
C LEU A 11 16.51 -12.39 -21.76
N ILE A 12 15.24 -12.51 -22.15
CA ILE A 12 14.19 -12.97 -21.26
C ILE A 12 14.43 -14.47 -21.10
N LEU A 13 14.92 -14.88 -19.92
CA LEU A 13 14.85 -16.28 -19.48
C LEU A 13 13.39 -16.70 -19.59
N LYS A 14 13.12 -17.61 -20.51
CA LYS A 14 11.80 -18.17 -20.73
C LYS A 14 11.48 -19.04 -19.51
N MET A 15 10.77 -18.50 -18.53
CA MET A 15 10.06 -19.35 -17.57
C MET A 15 8.89 -19.94 -18.34
N ASP A 16 8.89 -21.25 -18.54
CA ASP A 16 7.78 -21.96 -19.16
C ASP A 16 6.62 -21.98 -18.15
N THR A 17 5.77 -20.97 -18.27
CA THR A 17 4.60 -20.70 -17.41
C THR A 17 3.55 -21.81 -17.44
N ASP A 18 3.67 -22.75 -18.38
CA ASP A 18 2.71 -23.83 -18.58
C ASP A 18 2.95 -25.03 -17.63
N LEU A 19 4.09 -25.04 -16.92
CA LEU A 19 4.43 -26.10 -15.95
C LEU A 19 4.06 -25.71 -14.51
N TYR A 20 3.47 -24.54 -14.29
CA TYR A 20 3.05 -24.06 -12.97
C TYR A 20 1.60 -23.57 -13.01
N ASP A 21 0.82 -23.92 -12.00
CA ASP A 21 -0.57 -23.48 -11.84
C ASP A 21 -0.63 -22.01 -11.37
N GLU A 22 -1.81 -21.38 -11.41
CA GLU A 22 -2.05 -19.98 -11.01
C GLU A 22 -1.70 -19.69 -9.53
N PHE A 23 -1.57 -20.74 -8.72
CA PHE A 23 -1.11 -20.67 -7.33
C PHE A 23 0.41 -20.87 -7.14
N GLY A 24 1.17 -21.06 -8.23
CA GLY A 24 2.62 -21.23 -8.20
C GLY A 24 3.12 -22.66 -7.91
N ASN A 25 2.23 -23.65 -7.91
CA ASN A 25 2.60 -25.07 -7.75
C ASN A 25 3.03 -25.68 -9.08
N TYR A 26 4.06 -26.53 -9.07
CA TYR A 26 4.54 -27.23 -10.28
C TYR A 26 3.55 -28.34 -10.67
N ILE A 27 2.99 -28.24 -11.88
CA ILE A 27 2.05 -29.18 -12.53
C ILE A 27 2.66 -29.78 -13.81
N GLY A 28 3.96 -29.59 -14.03
CA GLY A 28 4.69 -30.20 -15.14
C GLY A 28 4.84 -31.72 -15.01
N PRO A 29 5.24 -32.42 -16.09
CA PRO A 29 5.42 -33.87 -16.06
C PRO A 29 6.41 -34.29 -14.96
N ASP A 30 6.10 -35.42 -14.30
CA ASP A 30 6.85 -35.95 -13.15
C ASP A 30 8.35 -35.98 -13.45
N LEU A 31 9.12 -35.20 -12.69
CA LEU A 31 10.56 -35.25 -12.78
C LEU A 31 10.99 -36.62 -12.25
N LEU A 32 11.63 -37.43 -13.10
CA LEU A 32 12.35 -38.63 -12.67
C LEU A 32 13.58 -38.19 -11.87
N SER A 33 13.37 -37.88 -10.59
CA SER A 33 14.39 -37.55 -9.59
C SER A 33 13.90 -38.02 -8.23
N ASP A 34 14.14 -39.32 -8.01
CA ASP A 34 14.41 -40.07 -6.77
C ASP A 34 14.16 -39.42 -5.38
N GLU A 35 13.58 -40.25 -4.51
CA GLU A 35 13.33 -40.15 -3.06
C GLU A 35 12.06 -39.40 -2.59
N GLU A 36 11.00 -40.21 -2.46
CA GLU A 36 9.81 -39.99 -1.64
C GLU A 36 10.19 -39.65 -0.19
N VAL A 37 9.70 -38.51 0.31
CA VAL A 37 9.53 -38.28 1.76
C VAL A 37 8.12 -37.74 1.98
N GLU A 38 7.16 -38.66 2.02
CA GLU A 38 5.86 -38.42 2.63
C GLU A 38 6.04 -38.53 4.15
N ASP A 39 6.12 -37.39 4.84
CA ASP A 39 5.91 -37.33 6.29
C ASP A 39 4.41 -37.50 6.57
N ASP A 40 3.95 -38.75 6.57
CA ASP A 40 2.65 -39.15 7.14
C ASP A 40 2.82 -39.92 8.46
N VAL A 41 1.81 -39.75 9.29
CA VAL A 41 1.80 -39.88 10.74
C VAL A 41 1.87 -41.32 11.27
N ASN A 42 2.42 -41.44 12.49
CA ASN A 42 2.01 -42.37 13.55
C ASN A 42 2.43 -43.85 13.44
N SER A 43 3.58 -44.19 14.03
CA SER A 43 3.82 -45.55 14.58
C SER A 43 4.59 -45.45 15.89
N VAL A 44 3.93 -45.92 16.96
CA VAL A 44 4.47 -46.04 18.31
C VAL A 44 5.10 -47.42 18.39
N GLU A 45 6.43 -47.50 18.52
CA GLU A 45 7.10 -48.74 18.92
C GLU A 45 8.00 -48.47 20.13
N ASP A 46 7.48 -48.94 21.25
CA ASP A 46 8.10 -49.14 22.55
C ASP A 46 8.94 -50.42 22.49
N GLU A 47 10.27 -50.33 22.71
CA GLU A 47 11.07 -51.39 23.35
C GLU A 47 12.35 -50.76 23.95
N GLY A 48 12.53 -50.97 25.26
CA GLY A 48 13.55 -50.29 26.07
C GLY A 48 14.89 -51.01 26.23
N THR A 49 15.79 -50.38 27.00
CA THR A 49 16.71 -51.06 27.92
C THR A 49 17.36 -50.05 28.91
N GLU A 50 17.20 -50.41 30.19
CA GLU A 50 17.91 -50.04 31.43
C GLU A 50 19.45 -49.94 31.24
N GLU A 51 20.34 -49.32 32.01
CA GLU A 51 20.50 -48.75 33.37
C GLU A 51 21.97 -48.18 33.34
N GLU A 52 22.44 -47.13 34.03
CA GLU A 52 23.01 -47.13 35.40
C GLU A 52 24.03 -45.95 35.51
N ASP A 53 23.97 -45.24 36.64
CA ASP A 53 25.04 -44.58 37.42
C ASP A 53 26.22 -43.81 36.78
N MET A 54 26.30 -42.49 37.08
CA MET A 54 27.55 -41.84 37.47
C MET A 54 27.33 -40.64 38.41
N ALA A 55 27.28 -40.93 39.71
CA ALA A 55 27.52 -39.95 40.78
C ALA A 55 29.03 -39.86 41.06
N GLN A 56 29.63 -38.72 40.71
CA GLN A 56 30.95 -38.18 41.12
C GLN A 56 31.06 -36.84 40.36
N ASP A 57 31.11 -35.66 40.96
CA ASP A 57 32.23 -35.22 41.77
C ASP A 57 31.84 -33.90 42.46
N ALA A 58 31.82 -33.91 43.79
CA ALA A 58 31.85 -32.69 44.57
C ALA A 58 33.33 -32.42 44.87
N VAL A 59 33.88 -31.28 44.42
CA VAL A 59 34.90 -30.47 45.12
C VAL A 59 35.38 -29.28 44.24
N ASN A 60 35.09 -28.08 44.74
CA ASN A 60 35.86 -26.84 44.62
C ASN A 60 36.06 -26.16 43.25
N HIS A 61 35.23 -25.16 42.97
CA HIS A 61 35.77 -23.84 42.61
C HIS A 61 34.96 -22.71 43.26
N ILE A 62 35.41 -22.29 44.45
CA ILE A 62 34.98 -21.04 45.08
C ILE A 62 35.55 -19.90 44.22
N GLY A 63 34.70 -19.34 43.38
CA GLY A 63 34.91 -18.06 42.69
C GLY A 63 33.82 -17.11 43.17
N THR A 64 34.18 -16.19 44.06
CA THR A 64 33.29 -15.15 44.58
C THR A 64 32.95 -14.18 43.45
N ASN A 65 31.83 -14.40 42.77
CA ASN A 65 31.14 -13.40 41.97
C ASN A 65 29.68 -13.40 42.42
N ASP A 66 29.16 -12.19 42.60
CA ASP A 66 27.87 -11.86 43.20
C ASP A 66 26.73 -12.78 42.75
N VAL A 67 26.39 -13.73 43.60
CA VAL A 67 25.16 -14.51 43.49
C VAL A 67 24.03 -13.60 43.94
N GLN A 68 23.47 -12.82 43.01
CA GLN A 68 22.05 -12.53 43.10
C GLN A 68 21.35 -13.89 43.13
N GLU A 69 20.53 -14.11 44.15
CA GLU A 69 19.70 -15.30 44.26
C GLU A 69 18.77 -15.36 43.05
N GLU A 70 19.23 -15.99 41.97
CA GLU A 70 18.38 -16.37 40.85
C GLU A 70 17.45 -17.46 41.38
N SER A 71 16.23 -17.06 41.76
CA SER A 71 15.14 -17.99 41.98
C SER A 71 15.06 -18.90 40.75
N LEU A 72 15.33 -20.21 40.91
CA LEU A 72 15.17 -21.28 39.92
C LEU A 72 13.68 -21.50 39.55
N ALA A 73 12.94 -20.41 39.35
CA ALA A 73 11.57 -20.42 38.92
C ALA A 73 11.55 -20.85 37.45
N VAL A 74 10.93 -22.00 37.19
CA VAL A 74 10.75 -22.54 35.85
C VAL A 74 9.91 -21.55 35.04
N ILE A 75 10.48 -21.03 33.95
CA ILE A 75 9.80 -20.14 33.02
C ILE A 75 9.01 -20.99 32.03
N LEU A 76 7.72 -20.68 31.84
CA LEU A 76 6.90 -21.35 30.83
C LEU A 76 7.41 -21.00 29.42
N HIS A 77 7.19 -21.90 28.47
CA HIS A 77 7.69 -21.72 27.09
C HIS A 77 7.05 -20.51 26.37
N GLU A 78 5.84 -20.09 26.77
CA GLU A 78 5.17 -18.87 26.28
C GLU A 78 5.81 -17.57 26.80
N ASP A 79 6.40 -17.61 28.00
CA ASP A 79 7.02 -16.45 28.67
C ASP A 79 8.52 -16.34 28.40
N LYS A 80 9.06 -17.22 27.57
CA LYS A 80 10.49 -17.24 27.26
C LYS A 80 10.86 -16.04 26.39
N LYS A 81 11.37 -14.98 27.03
CA LYS A 81 11.93 -13.82 26.36
C LYS A 81 13.27 -14.20 25.72
N TYR A 82 13.29 -14.33 24.39
CA TYR A 82 14.50 -14.68 23.64
C TYR A 82 15.41 -13.48 23.38
N TYR A 83 14.88 -12.26 23.40
CA TYR A 83 15.62 -11.05 23.07
C TYR A 83 15.47 -9.97 24.17
N PRO A 84 16.54 -9.22 24.46
CA PRO A 84 16.50 -8.10 25.39
C PRO A 84 15.60 -6.98 24.85
N SER A 85 15.11 -6.14 25.76
CA SER A 85 14.22 -5.04 25.39
C SER A 85 14.97 -3.93 24.64
N ALA A 86 14.27 -3.16 23.79
CA ALA A 86 14.89 -2.10 23.00
C ALA A 86 15.56 -1.01 23.85
N LEU A 87 15.01 -0.72 25.04
CA LEU A 87 15.57 0.23 26.01
C LEU A 87 16.93 -0.23 26.55
N GLU A 88 17.12 -1.53 26.79
CA GLU A 88 18.38 -2.08 27.30
C GLU A 88 19.48 -2.06 26.24
N VAL A 89 19.12 -2.19 24.96
CA VAL A 89 20.09 -2.18 23.86
C VAL A 89 20.57 -0.76 23.53
N TYR A 90 19.66 0.22 23.47
CA TYR A 90 19.98 1.58 23.03
C TYR A 90 20.15 2.61 24.17
N GLY A 91 19.62 2.32 25.36
CA GLY A 91 19.69 3.20 26.53
C GLY A 91 18.58 4.29 26.56
N PRO A 92 18.46 5.02 27.69
CA PRO A 92 17.36 5.95 27.94
C PRO A 92 17.43 7.27 27.16
N GLU A 93 18.55 7.55 26.47
CA GLU A 93 18.73 8.77 25.67
C GLU A 93 18.11 8.66 24.26
N VAL A 94 17.73 7.45 23.84
CA VAL A 94 17.16 7.17 22.51
C VAL A 94 15.69 6.76 22.65
N GLU A 95 14.81 7.46 21.92
CA GLU A 95 13.40 7.12 21.86
C GLU A 95 13.16 6.00 20.84
N THR A 96 12.81 4.82 21.34
CA THR A 96 12.44 3.67 20.51
C THR A 96 10.92 3.63 20.33
N LEU A 97 10.44 4.01 19.14
CA LEU A 97 9.02 3.93 18.77
C LEU A 97 8.76 2.68 17.93
N VAL A 98 7.75 1.89 18.32
CA VAL A 98 7.24 0.76 17.53
C VAL A 98 5.91 1.17 16.92
N GLN A 99 5.85 1.23 15.59
CA GLN A 99 4.63 1.54 14.83
C GLN A 99 4.26 0.34 13.98
N GLU A 100 3.19 -0.35 14.37
CA GLU A 100 2.70 -1.56 13.68
C GLU A 100 1.80 -1.22 12.49
N GLU A 101 1.10 -0.08 12.56
CA GLU A 101 0.16 0.37 11.53
C GLU A 101 0.51 1.76 11.00
N ASP A 102 0.14 2.01 9.74
CA ASP A 102 0.33 3.28 9.07
C ASP A 102 -0.59 4.37 9.65
N ALA A 103 -0.04 5.58 9.82
CA ALA A 103 -0.81 6.73 10.32
C ALA A 103 -1.78 7.33 9.28
N GLN A 104 -1.58 7.05 7.99
CA GLN A 104 -2.38 7.60 6.89
C GLN A 104 -2.90 6.47 5.99
N PRO A 105 -4.20 6.42 5.67
CA PRO A 105 -4.73 5.40 4.78
C PRO A 105 -4.25 5.60 3.34
N LEU A 106 -4.10 4.51 2.59
CA LEU A 106 -3.68 4.52 1.17
C LEU A 106 -4.61 5.33 0.24
N THR A 107 -5.85 5.62 0.68
CA THR A 107 -6.81 6.44 -0.07
C THR A 107 -6.45 7.93 -0.08
N GLN A 108 -5.73 8.39 0.94
CA GLN A 108 -5.29 9.78 1.04
C GLN A 108 -3.89 9.89 0.42
N PRO A 109 -3.68 10.76 -0.58
CA PRO A 109 -2.36 10.95 -1.17
C PRO A 109 -1.42 11.65 -0.17
N LEU A 110 -0.13 11.33 -0.22
CA LEU A 110 0.91 12.00 0.59
C LEU A 110 1.07 13.48 0.23
N ILE A 111 0.90 13.83 -1.05
CA ILE A 111 0.89 15.22 -1.52
C ILE A 111 -0.48 15.50 -2.10
N GLU A 112 -1.22 16.41 -1.46
CA GLU A 112 -2.56 16.75 -1.92
C GLU A 112 -2.52 17.46 -3.30
N PRO A 113 -3.24 16.93 -4.31
CA PRO A 113 -3.33 17.59 -5.59
C PRO A 113 -4.18 18.87 -5.51
N VAL A 114 -3.88 19.85 -6.36
CA VAL A 114 -4.64 21.11 -6.40
C VAL A 114 -6.05 20.87 -6.96
N ARG A 115 -7.06 20.81 -6.06
CA ARG A 115 -8.47 20.63 -6.43
C ARG A 115 -9.15 21.98 -6.66
N ARG A 116 -9.60 22.25 -7.89
CA ARG A 116 -10.42 23.43 -8.22
C ARG A 116 -11.92 23.10 -8.10
N LYS A 117 -12.60 23.68 -7.10
CA LYS A 117 -14.04 23.52 -6.91
C LYS A 117 -14.81 24.51 -7.80
N LYS A 118 -15.32 24.06 -8.94
CA LYS A 118 -16.22 24.83 -9.82
C LYS A 118 -17.60 24.17 -9.84
N PHE A 119 -18.58 24.81 -9.20
CA PHE A 119 -19.95 24.29 -9.09
C PHE A 119 -20.91 24.86 -10.14
N ALA A 120 -20.55 25.98 -10.74
CA ALA A 120 -21.25 26.61 -11.83
C ALA A 120 -20.30 26.79 -13.01
N TYR A 121 -20.86 26.78 -14.22
CA TYR A 121 -20.10 27.15 -15.40
C TYR A 121 -19.84 28.65 -15.36
N THR A 122 -18.58 29.03 -15.18
CA THR A 122 -18.10 30.40 -15.22
C THR A 122 -17.06 30.51 -16.31
N GLU A 123 -17.32 31.35 -17.29
CA GLU A 123 -16.37 31.66 -18.36
C GLU A 123 -15.27 32.55 -17.79
N ALA A 124 -14.02 32.15 -17.98
CA ALA A 124 -12.86 32.91 -17.48
C ALA A 124 -12.54 34.13 -18.35
N SER A 125 -13.07 34.18 -19.56
CA SER A 125 -12.79 35.19 -20.57
C SER A 125 -14.08 35.61 -21.25
N ILE A 126 -14.18 36.89 -21.58
CA ILE A 126 -15.32 37.44 -22.31
C ILE A 126 -15.28 36.89 -23.75
N PRO A 127 -16.38 36.32 -24.28
CA PRO A 127 -16.43 35.83 -25.64
C PRO A 127 -16.31 36.98 -26.65
N THR A 128 -15.84 36.69 -27.86
CA THR A 128 -15.75 37.68 -28.93
C THR A 128 -17.15 38.11 -29.37
N THR A 129 -17.48 39.38 -29.17
CA THR A 129 -18.74 40.00 -29.58
C THR A 129 -18.61 40.72 -30.92
N THR A 130 -19.73 40.93 -31.61
CA THR A 130 -19.76 41.74 -32.85
C THR A 130 -19.74 43.24 -32.58
N TYR A 131 -20.10 43.65 -31.35
CA TYR A 131 -20.08 45.03 -30.89
C TYR A 131 -18.88 45.26 -29.97
N ASP A 132 -18.43 46.51 -29.89
CA ASP A 132 -17.34 46.92 -29.01
C ASP A 132 -17.82 47.04 -27.55
N PRO A 133 -17.04 46.58 -26.56
CA PRO A 133 -17.44 46.61 -25.15
C PRO A 133 -17.63 48.04 -24.62
N GLU A 134 -16.88 49.02 -25.16
CA GLU A 134 -17.03 50.44 -24.81
C GLU A 134 -18.40 50.98 -25.24
N PHE A 135 -18.86 50.60 -26.45
CA PHE A 135 -20.18 50.99 -26.94
C PHE A 135 -21.31 50.43 -26.08
N LEU A 136 -21.16 49.21 -25.53
CA LEU A 136 -22.13 48.66 -24.58
C LEU A 136 -22.15 49.46 -23.27
N ALA A 137 -21.00 49.88 -22.77
CA ALA A 137 -20.90 50.69 -21.56
C ALA A 137 -21.60 52.05 -21.72
N ASP A 138 -21.37 52.74 -22.85
CA ASP A 138 -22.04 54.02 -23.15
C ASP A 138 -23.57 53.87 -23.25
N LEU A 139 -24.06 52.73 -23.74
CA LEU A 139 -25.49 52.44 -23.80
C LEU A 139 -26.10 52.22 -22.40
N MET A 140 -25.32 51.71 -21.45
CA MET A 140 -25.75 51.50 -20.07
C MET A 140 -25.97 52.82 -19.30
N ASP A 141 -25.34 53.92 -19.71
CA ASP A 141 -25.54 55.25 -19.12
C ASP A 141 -26.86 55.90 -19.56
N CYS A 142 -27.48 55.38 -20.63
CA CYS A 142 -28.73 55.89 -21.20
C CYS A 142 -29.91 54.94 -20.86
N PRO A 143 -30.66 55.18 -19.76
CA PRO A 143 -31.72 54.26 -19.31
C PRO A 143 -32.88 54.12 -20.31
N GLU A 144 -33.09 55.09 -21.22
CA GLU A 144 -34.11 55.02 -22.27
C GLU A 144 -33.83 53.95 -23.33
N LEU A 145 -32.56 53.56 -23.50
CA LEU A 145 -32.13 52.56 -24.48
C LEU A 145 -32.11 51.14 -23.90
N ILE A 146 -32.15 50.99 -22.57
CA ILE A 146 -32.11 49.70 -21.88
C ILE A 146 -33.52 49.13 -21.74
N ARG A 147 -33.68 47.84 -22.05
CA ARG A 147 -34.94 47.10 -21.85
C ARG A 147 -34.71 45.87 -20.98
N ASN A 148 -35.28 45.87 -19.77
CA ASN A 148 -35.25 44.73 -18.87
C ASN A 148 -36.40 43.76 -19.21
N VAL A 149 -36.09 42.63 -19.84
CA VAL A 149 -37.07 41.64 -20.30
C VAL A 149 -36.87 40.32 -19.53
N VAL A 150 -37.97 39.69 -19.10
CA VAL A 150 -37.96 38.38 -18.45
C VAL A 150 -38.70 37.37 -19.31
N LEU A 151 -38.10 36.19 -19.54
CA LEU A 151 -38.70 35.09 -20.29
C LEU A 151 -39.33 34.07 -19.33
N CYS A 152 -40.65 34.12 -19.18
CA CYS A 152 -41.45 33.19 -18.35
C CYS A 152 -42.25 32.21 -19.20
N GLY A 153 -42.63 31.05 -18.63
CA GLY A 153 -43.43 30.03 -19.32
C GLY A 153 -43.47 28.70 -18.56
N HIS A 154 -43.99 27.64 -19.18
CA HIS A 154 -43.99 26.30 -18.58
C HIS A 154 -42.65 25.56 -18.78
N LEU A 155 -42.51 24.38 -18.17
CA LEU A 155 -41.32 23.55 -18.28
C LEU A 155 -41.10 23.11 -19.74
N HIS A 156 -39.85 23.11 -20.21
CA HIS A 156 -39.45 22.73 -21.58
C HIS A 156 -40.08 23.51 -22.75
N HIS A 157 -40.72 24.67 -22.52
CA HIS A 157 -41.22 25.55 -23.59
C HIS A 157 -40.14 26.41 -24.29
N GLY A 158 -38.88 25.95 -24.32
CA GLY A 158 -37.83 26.62 -25.11
C GLY A 158 -37.28 27.94 -24.57
N LYS A 159 -37.60 28.35 -23.33
CA LYS A 159 -37.11 29.62 -22.74
C LYS A 159 -35.59 29.80 -22.75
N VAL A 160 -34.86 28.68 -22.68
CA VAL A 160 -33.38 28.66 -22.68
C VAL A 160 -32.81 28.68 -24.11
N CYS A 161 -33.62 28.32 -25.11
CA CYS A 161 -33.22 28.25 -26.52
C CYS A 161 -34.13 29.13 -27.41
N PRO A 162 -34.28 30.44 -27.14
CA PRO A 162 -35.12 31.31 -27.96
C PRO A 162 -34.49 31.58 -29.34
N LYS A 163 -33.16 31.41 -29.46
CA LYS A 163 -32.37 31.75 -30.65
C LYS A 163 -32.69 30.88 -31.88
N PHE A 164 -33.34 29.73 -31.71
CA PHE A 164 -33.82 28.90 -32.83
C PHE A 164 -35.18 29.30 -33.39
N PHE A 165 -35.94 30.19 -32.73
CA PHE A 165 -37.32 30.52 -33.10
C PHE A 165 -37.47 31.87 -33.82
N LEU A 166 -36.37 32.60 -34.03
CA LEU A 166 -36.35 33.96 -34.58
C LEU A 166 -35.68 34.08 -35.97
N ASN A 167 -35.67 32.98 -36.74
CA ASN A 167 -35.39 33.00 -38.18
C ASN A 167 -36.64 32.68 -38.98
#